data_AF-A0A936JWN0-F1
#
_entry.id   AF-A0A936JWN0-F1
#
_cell.length_a   1.000
_cell.length_b   1.000
_cell.length_c   1.000
_cell.angle_alpha   90.00
_cell.angle_beta   90.00
_cell.angle_gamma   90.00
#
_symmetry.space_group_name_H-M   'P 1'
#
loop_
_entity.id
_entity.type
_entity.pdbx_description
1 polymer ?
#
loop_
_entity_poly.entity_id
_entity_poly.type
_entity_poly.pdbx_seq_one_letter_code
_entity_poly.pdbx_strand_id
1 'polypeptide(L)'
;MAIDSFAESALRARAAEADEPAEFECDACSTVVRGEPAGRGLYVWPRGDEVRYEEPPLCGKCATAIGLTALAIFSVEEEEG
;
A
#
# COMPACT_ATOMS: atom_id res chain seq x y z
N MET A 1 -18.14 31.39 15.09
CA MET A 1 -19.15 30.98 14.10
C MET A 1 -19.37 29.49 14.30
N ALA A 2 -20.52 29.08 14.83
CA ALA A 2 -20.81 27.67 15.05
C ALA A 2 -21.17 27.03 13.69
N ILE A 3 -20.53 25.91 13.38
CA ILE A 3 -20.96 25.03 12.30
C ILE A 3 -22.39 24.56 12.61
N ASP A 4 -23.27 24.60 11.61
CA ASP A 4 -24.64 24.11 11.77
C ASP A 4 -24.65 22.59 11.95
N SER A 5 -25.67 22.08 12.64
CA SER A 5 -25.83 20.66 12.97
C SER A 5 -25.78 19.75 11.74
N PHE A 6 -26.22 20.23 10.57
CA PHE A 6 -26.12 19.47 9.33
C PHE A 6 -24.65 19.32 8.87
N ALA A 7 -23.86 20.39 8.97
CA ALA A 7 -22.44 20.36 8.60
C ALA A 7 -21.64 19.43 9.52
N GLU A 8 -21.94 19.43 10.82
CA GLU A 8 -21.30 18.54 11.78
C GLU A 8 -21.67 17.06 11.53
N SER A 9 -22.94 16.79 11.20
CA SER A 9 -23.40 15.44 10.86
C SER A 9 -22.73 14.92 9.58
N ALA A 10 -22.57 15.77 8.56
CA ALA A 10 -21.90 15.42 7.31
C ALA A 10 -20.41 15.10 7.51
N LEU A 11 -19.70 15.88 8.33
CA LEU A 11 -18.30 15.60 8.66
C LEU A 11 -18.12 14.28 9.43
N ARG A 12 -19.01 13.99 10.38
CA ARG A 12 -18.99 12.72 11.12
C ARG A 12 -19.28 11.52 10.23
N ALA A 13 -20.23 11.64 9.30
CA ALA A 13 -20.52 10.58 8.34
C ALA A 13 -19.30 10.30 7.44
N ARG A 14 -18.63 11.35 6.96
CA ARG A 14 -17.41 11.23 6.14
C ARG A 14 -16.23 10.62 6.90
N ALA A 15 -16.07 10.99 8.16
CA ALA A 15 -15.04 10.39 9.01
C ALA A 15 -15.33 8.90 9.27
N ALA A 16 -16.59 8.52 9.46
CA ALA A 16 -16.99 7.12 9.63
C ALA A 16 -16.78 6.29 8.35
N GLU A 17 -17.06 6.84 7.17
CA GLU A 17 -16.76 6.21 5.88
C GLU A 17 -15.25 6.03 5.67
N ALA A 18 -14.42 6.95 6.16
CA ALA A 18 -12.97 6.87 6.06
C ALA A 18 -12.34 5.89 7.06
N ASP A 19 -13.06 5.53 8.12
CA ASP A 19 -12.61 4.63 9.19
C ASP A 19 -12.96 3.15 8.91
N GLU A 20 -13.74 2.86 7.87
CA GLU A 20 -13.96 1.49 7.44
C GLU A 20 -12.65 0.93 6.82
N PRO A 21 -12.12 -0.20 7.33
CA PRO A 21 -10.87 -0.75 6.84
C PRO A 21 -11.03 -1.15 5.39
N ALA A 22 -10.37 -0.41 4.48
CA ALA A 22 -10.44 -0.64 3.05
C ALA A 22 -10.10 -2.10 2.73
N GLU A 23 -10.90 -2.72 1.85
CA GLU A 23 -10.58 -4.03 1.29
C GLU A 23 -9.66 -3.84 0.08
N PHE A 24 -8.59 -4.63 0.01
CA PHE A 24 -7.70 -4.69 -1.14
C PHE A 24 -7.31 -6.12 -1.46
N GLU A 25 -7.00 -6.39 -2.72
CA GLU A 25 -6.41 -7.66 -3.15
C GLU A 25 -4.89 -7.56 -3.13
N CYS A 26 -4.22 -8.51 -2.47
CA CYS A 26 -2.76 -8.60 -2.48
C CYS A 26 -2.27 -8.96 -3.89
N ASP A 27 -1.43 -8.11 -4.46
CA ASP A 27 -0.91 -8.31 -5.82
C ASP A 27 -0.11 -9.61 -6.01
N ALA A 28 0.59 -10.05 -4.95
CA ALA A 28 1.45 -11.23 -5.04
C ALA A 28 0.70 -12.57 -4.87
N CYS A 29 -0.42 -12.59 -4.15
CA CYS A 29 -1.10 -13.85 -3.79
C CYS A 29 -2.62 -13.83 -3.94
N SER A 30 -3.17 -12.76 -4.51
CA SER A 30 -4.60 -12.54 -4.76
C SER A 30 -5.52 -12.70 -3.54
N THR A 31 -4.96 -12.60 -2.34
CA THR A 31 -5.74 -12.68 -1.10
C THR A 31 -6.35 -11.33 -0.79
N VAL A 32 -7.67 -11.31 -0.56
CA VAL A 32 -8.38 -10.10 -0.11
C VAL A 32 -8.11 -9.86 1.37
N VAL A 33 -7.68 -8.64 1.71
CA VAL A 33 -7.31 -8.22 3.07
C VAL A 33 -8.07 -6.94 3.42
N ARG A 34 -8.49 -6.81 4.68
CA ARG A 34 -9.08 -5.60 5.24
C ARG A 34 -8.04 -4.79 6.00
N GLY A 35 -8.06 -3.48 5.78
CA GLY A 35 -7.22 -2.52 6.49
C GLY A 35 -6.12 -1.97 5.58
N GLU A 36 -5.02 -1.54 6.18
CA GLU A 36 -3.92 -0.93 5.43
C GLU A 36 -2.98 -1.99 4.84
N PRO A 37 -2.46 -1.79 3.62
CA PRO A 37 -1.40 -2.62 3.07
C PRO A 37 -0.17 -2.61 3.98
N ALA A 38 0.33 -3.80 4.32
CA ALA A 38 1.54 -3.93 5.16
C ALA A 38 2.83 -3.55 4.41
N GLY A 39 2.74 -3.44 3.08
CA GLY A 39 3.78 -2.97 2.18
C GLY A 39 3.19 -2.79 0.80
N ARG A 40 3.98 -2.20 -0.10
CA ARG A 40 3.62 -2.04 -1.51
C ARG A 40 4.74 -2.60 -2.39
N GLY A 41 4.35 -3.26 -3.48
CA GLY A 41 5.27 -3.52 -4.58
C GLY A 41 5.63 -2.23 -5.31
N LEU A 42 6.54 -2.31 -6.28
CA LEU A 42 6.84 -1.20 -7.17
C LEU A 42 7.05 -1.74 -8.59
N TYR A 43 6.11 -1.42 -9.47
CA TYR A 43 6.28 -1.62 -10.90
C TYR A 43 6.76 -0.31 -11.54
N VAL A 44 7.76 -0.42 -12.43
CA VAL A 44 8.38 0.72 -13.10
C VAL A 44 8.34 0.48 -14.61
N TRP A 45 7.74 1.41 -15.35
CA TRP A 45 7.66 1.36 -16.81
C TRP A 45 8.32 2.60 -17.42
N PRO A 46 9.61 2.53 -17.77
CA PRO A 46 10.27 3.57 -18.53
C PRO A 46 9.89 3.49 -20.02
N ARG A 47 9.56 4.64 -20.63
CA ARG A 47 9.26 4.79 -22.06
C ARG A 47 9.81 6.12 -22.57
N GLY A 48 10.96 6.07 -23.26
CA GLY A 48 11.67 7.28 -23.67
C GLY A 48 12.04 8.09 -22.42
N ASP A 49 11.60 9.34 -22.38
CA ASP A 49 11.82 10.25 -21.24
C ASP A 49 10.72 10.16 -20.16
N GLU A 50 9.68 9.36 -20.36
CA GLU A 50 8.63 9.13 -19.37
C GLU A 50 8.97 7.91 -18.50
N VAL A 51 8.73 8.00 -17.19
CA VAL A 51 8.74 6.86 -16.28
C VAL A 51 7.43 6.82 -15.51
N ARG A 52 6.73 5.69 -15.57
CA ARG A 52 5.50 5.45 -14.80
C ARG A 52 5.77 4.50 -13.65
N TYR A 53 5.17 4.78 -12.51
CA TYR A 53 5.28 4.01 -11.29
C TYR A 53 3.90 3.54 -10.84
N GLU A 54 3.80 2.31 -10.37
CA GLU A 54 2.62 1.77 -9.72
C GLU A 54 3.03 1.05 -8.43
N GLU A 55 2.32 1.32 -7.34
CA GLU A 55 2.62 0.79 -6.02
C GLU A 55 1.49 -0.13 -5.53
N PRO A 56 1.38 -1.35 -6.09
CA PRO A 56 0.30 -2.27 -5.78
C PRO A 56 0.39 -2.77 -4.33
N PRO A 57 -0.75 -2.97 -3.65
CA PRO A 57 -0.76 -3.32 -2.23
C PRO A 57 -0.38 -4.79 -1.98
N LEU A 58 0.30 -5.04 -0.86
CA LEU A 58 0.68 -6.38 -0.42
C LEU A 58 0.11 -6.71 0.96
N CYS A 59 -0.27 -7.97 1.15
CA CYS A 59 -0.61 -8.50 2.48
C CYS A 59 0.66 -8.62 3.34
N GLY A 60 0.49 -8.71 4.67
CA GLY A 60 1.61 -8.84 5.62
C GLY A 60 2.58 -9.97 5.28
N LYS A 61 2.07 -11.15 4.93
CA LYS A 61 2.90 -12.30 4.56
C LYS A 61 3.79 -12.02 3.34
N CYS A 62 3.21 -11.48 2.27
CA CYS A 62 3.92 -11.21 1.02
C CYS A 62 4.90 -10.04 1.18
N ALA A 63 4.49 -8.96 1.84
CA ALA A 63 5.37 -7.82 2.12
C ALA A 63 6.62 -8.24 2.90
N THR A 64 6.45 -9.04 3.97
CA THR A 64 7.57 -9.55 4.76
C THR A 64 8.45 -10.51 3.96
N ALA A 65 7.86 -11.48 3.26
CA ALA A 65 8.63 -12.46 2.48
C ALA A 65 9.48 -11.77 1.41
N ILE A 66 8.88 -10.88 0.62
CA ILE A 66 9.58 -10.15 -0.44
C ILE A 66 10.68 -9.25 0.17
N GLY A 67 10.36 -8.49 1.22
CA GLY A 67 11.32 -7.59 1.85
C GLY A 67 12.53 -8.32 2.44
N LEU A 68 12.32 -9.44 3.14
CA LEU A 68 13.43 -10.23 3.70
C LEU A 68 14.26 -10.91 2.60
N THR A 69 13.63 -11.40 1.53
CA THR A 69 14.36 -11.97 0.39
C THR A 69 15.21 -10.91 -0.31
N ALA A 70 14.68 -9.71 -0.55
CA ALA A 70 15.44 -8.62 -1.16
C ALA A 70 16.66 -8.22 -0.31
N LEU A 71 16.47 -8.07 1.01
CA LEU A 71 17.58 -7.77 1.93
C LEU A 71 18.66 -8.84 1.92
N ALA A 72 18.27 -10.12 1.87
CA ALA A 72 19.22 -11.22 1.80
C ALA A 72 20.02 -11.21 0.49
N ILE A 73 19.37 -10.93 -0.65
CA ILE A 73 20.04 -10.82 -1.94
C ILE A 73 21.04 -9.67 -1.94
N PHE A 74 20.65 -8.48 -1.48
CA PHE A 74 21.56 -7.33 -1.42
C PHE A 74 22.76 -7.58 -0.51
N SER A 75 22.55 -8.28 0.60
CA SER A 75 23.65 -8.66 1.50
C SER A 75 24.66 -9.57 0.79
N VAL A 76 24.18 -10.53 -0.03
CA VAL A 76 25.06 -11.40 -0.83
C VAL A 76 25.80 -10.60 -1.91
N GLU A 77 25.13 -9.68 -2.61
CA GLU A 77 25.76 -8.85 -3.65
C GLU A 77 26.84 -7.91 -3.08
N GLU A 78 26.68 -7.41 -1.84
CA GLU A 78 27.70 -6.59 -1.17
C GLU A 78 28.93 -7.39 -0.72
N GLU A 79 28.80 -8.68 -0.41
CA GLU A 79 29.92 -9.54 -0.01
C GLU A 79 30.80 -9.99 -1.20
N GLU A 80 30.30 -9.91 -2.44
CA GLU A 80 31.00 -10.29 -3.68
C GLU A 80 31.64 -9.08 -4.42
N GLY A 81 31.53 -7.87 -3.86
CA GLY A 81 32.04 -6.60 -4.42
C GLY A 81 33.38 -6.13 -3.89
#